data_AF-R9GUL7-F1
#
_entry.id   AF-R9GUL7-F1
#
_cell.length_a   1.000
_cell.length_b   1.000
_cell.length_c   1.000
_cell.angle_alpha   90.00
_cell.angle_beta   90.00
_cell.angle_gamma   90.00
#
_symmetry.space_group_name_H-M   'P 1'
#
loop_
_entity.id
_entity.type
_entity.pdbx_description
1 polymer ?
#
loop_
_entity_poly.entity_id
_entity_poly.type
_entity_poly.pdbx_seq_one_letter_code
_entity_poly.pdbx_strand_id
1 'polypeptide(L)'
;MKQSEIWLIDLDPTKGAEIQKRRPAIIVNDDRLGKLPLKIIVPITDWKDRYAIAPWMVKIEPDATNGLSKASSADCFQIRSLFQERLIKKLGYIDGSILNEIKEALKKVLVL
;
A
#
# COMPACT_ATOMS: atom_id res chain seq x y z
N MET A 1 3.23 -12.11 -6.34
CA MET A 1 2.90 -11.38 -5.09
C MET A 1 4.18 -11.22 -4.28
N LYS A 2 4.92 -10.19 -4.65
CA LYS A 2 6.24 -9.84 -4.14
C LYS A 2 6.22 -8.46 -3.50
N GLN A 3 7.17 -8.17 -2.62
CA GLN A 3 7.34 -6.84 -2.04
C GLN A 3 7.46 -5.78 -3.15
N SER A 4 6.97 -4.57 -2.88
CA SER A 4 6.87 -3.43 -3.81
C SER A 4 5.87 -3.56 -4.95
N GLU A 5 5.24 -4.72 -5.17
CA GLU A 5 4.19 -4.81 -6.19
C GLU A 5 2.93 -4.04 -5.76
N ILE A 6 2.36 -3.28 -6.70
CA ILE A 6 1.05 -2.67 -6.58
C ILE A 6 0.01 -3.63 -7.14
N TRP A 7 -1.02 -3.90 -6.35
CA TRP A 7 -2.13 -4.78 -6.71
C TRP A 7 -3.46 -4.07 -6.52
N LEU A 8 -4.40 -4.30 -7.44
CA LEU A 8 -5.80 -4.05 -7.19
C LEU A 8 -6.31 -5.13 -6.23
N ILE A 9 -6.82 -4.72 -5.08
CA ILE A 9 -7.28 -5.61 -4.02
C ILE A 9 -8.74 -5.37 -3.65
N ASP A 10 -9.43 -6.39 -3.13
CA ASP A 10 -10.78 -6.28 -2.56
C ASP A 10 -10.71 -6.17 -1.03
N LEU A 11 -11.00 -4.97 -0.51
CA LEU A 11 -10.96 -4.69 0.93
C LEU A 11 -12.28 -4.99 1.65
N ASP A 12 -13.38 -5.16 0.92
CA ASP A 12 -14.70 -5.32 1.54
C ASP A 12 -14.90 -6.72 2.15
N PRO A 13 -15.72 -6.82 3.21
CA PRO A 13 -16.39 -5.73 3.93
C PRO A 13 -15.44 -4.97 4.86
N THR A 14 -15.80 -3.72 5.14
CA THR A 14 -15.05 -2.80 6.02
C THR A 14 -16.00 -2.02 6.92
N LYS A 15 -15.47 -1.40 7.98
CA LYS A 15 -16.24 -0.60 8.94
C LYS A 15 -15.69 0.82 9.09
N GLY A 16 -16.59 1.80 9.14
CA GLY A 16 -16.25 3.18 9.48
C GLY A 16 -15.18 3.80 8.57
N ALA A 17 -14.08 4.24 9.16
CA ALA A 17 -12.99 4.95 8.49
C ALA A 17 -11.95 4.04 7.80
N GLU A 18 -12.16 2.72 7.82
CA GLU A 18 -11.34 1.79 7.04
C GLU A 18 -11.39 2.14 5.55
N ILE A 19 -10.27 1.98 4.84
CA ILE A 19 -10.29 2.08 3.37
C ILE A 19 -11.10 0.92 2.81
N GLN A 20 -12.10 1.24 2.00
CA GLN A 20 -13.13 0.32 1.53
C GLN A 20 -13.02 0.05 0.02
N LYS A 21 -13.81 -0.92 -0.46
CA LYS A 21 -13.97 -1.27 -1.87
C LYS A 21 -12.69 -1.82 -2.50
N ARG A 22 -12.71 -1.91 -3.83
CA ARG A 22 -11.53 -2.23 -4.61
C ARG A 22 -10.60 -1.03 -4.71
N ARG A 23 -9.36 -1.21 -4.28
CA ARG A 23 -8.33 -0.18 -4.23
C ARG A 23 -6.98 -0.75 -4.62
N PRO A 24 -6.09 0.05 -5.23
CA PRO A 24 -4.68 -0.31 -5.31
C PRO A 24 -4.07 -0.41 -3.90
N ALA A 25 -3.12 -1.31 -3.71
CA ALA A 25 -2.35 -1.46 -2.50
C ALA A 25 -0.96 -2.02 -2.79
N ILE A 26 0.03 -1.67 -1.96
CA ILE A 26 1.42 -2.11 -2.09
C ILE A 26 1.67 -3.26 -1.12
N ILE A 27 2.29 -4.33 -1.59
CA ILE A 27 2.77 -5.42 -0.72
C ILE A 27 4.06 -4.96 -0.02
N VAL A 28 4.08 -5.00 1.31
CA VAL A 28 5.21 -4.48 2.11
C VAL A 28 5.96 -5.53 2.92
N ASN A 29 5.42 -6.74 3.15
CA ASN A 29 6.18 -7.78 3.84
C ASN A 29 7.37 -8.28 3.00
N ASP A 30 8.44 -8.67 3.68
CA ASP A 30 9.62 -9.28 3.06
C ASP A 30 9.23 -10.62 2.39
N ASP A 31 9.77 -10.86 1.19
CA ASP A 31 9.47 -12.04 0.38
C ASP A 31 9.99 -13.36 0.97
N ARG A 32 10.95 -13.28 1.90
CA ARG A 32 11.52 -14.43 2.62
C ARG A 32 10.65 -14.82 3.81
N LEU A 33 9.78 -13.92 4.27
CA LEU A 33 8.90 -14.16 5.41
C LEU A 33 7.65 -14.92 4.95
N GLY A 34 7.69 -16.25 5.08
CA GLY A 34 6.49 -17.06 5.26
C GLY A 34 6.23 -18.16 4.24
N LYS A 35 5.49 -19.17 4.72
CA LYS A 35 4.80 -20.24 3.97
C LYS A 35 3.27 -20.05 3.94
N LEU A 36 2.77 -18.99 4.60
CA LEU A 36 1.34 -18.71 4.74
C LEU A 36 0.82 -17.95 3.53
N PRO A 37 -0.45 -18.19 3.09
CA PRO A 37 -1.05 -17.52 1.94
C PRO A 37 -1.55 -16.10 2.28
N LEU A 38 -0.78 -15.34 3.07
CA LEU A 38 -1.09 -13.98 3.52
C LEU A 38 -0.11 -12.97 2.91
N LYS A 39 -0.57 -11.73 2.77
CA LYS A 39 0.26 -10.57 2.37
C LYS A 39 -0.05 -9.39 3.28
N ILE A 40 1.00 -8.71 3.75
CA ILE A 40 0.87 -7.43 4.45
C ILE A 40 0.90 -6.34 3.40
N ILE A 41 -0.13 -5.51 3.39
CA ILE A 41 -0.31 -4.45 2.40
C ILE A 41 -0.46 -3.08 3.04
N VAL A 42 -0.12 -2.05 2.28
CA VAL A 42 -0.47 -0.65 2.54
C VAL A 42 -1.41 -0.17 1.43
N PRO A 43 -2.67 0.20 1.74
CA PRO A 43 -3.60 0.68 0.73
C PRO A 43 -3.19 2.02 0.12
N ILE A 44 -3.58 2.24 -1.13
CA ILE A 44 -3.38 3.50 -1.84
C ILE A 44 -4.70 4.26 -1.93
N THR A 45 -4.63 5.57 -1.69
CA THR A 45 -5.71 6.53 -1.89
C THR A 45 -5.26 7.68 -2.78
N ASP A 46 -6.18 8.56 -3.18
CA ASP A 46 -5.87 9.75 -3.96
C ASP A 46 -5.03 10.72 -3.12
N TRP A 47 -3.98 11.30 -3.72
CA TRP A 47 -3.23 12.36 -3.04
C TRP A 47 -4.10 13.60 -2.82
N LYS A 48 -3.92 14.25 -1.66
CA LYS A 48 -4.49 15.55 -1.33
C LYS A 48 -3.41 16.37 -0.64
N ASP A 49 -3.28 17.66 -0.94
CA ASP A 49 -2.17 18.47 -0.43
C ASP A 49 -2.10 18.53 1.10
N ARG A 50 -3.25 18.42 1.77
CA ARG A 50 -3.33 18.29 3.24
C ARG A 50 -2.62 17.05 3.80
N TYR A 51 -2.30 16.04 2.98
CA TYR A 51 -1.54 14.87 3.41
C TYR A 51 -0.04 15.15 3.50
N ALA A 52 0.46 16.27 2.97
CA ALA A 52 1.87 16.64 3.06
C ALA A 52 2.37 16.80 4.51
N ILE A 53 1.49 17.14 5.44
CA ILE A 53 1.82 17.26 6.87
C ILE A 53 1.67 15.94 7.64
N ALA A 54 1.10 14.90 7.04
CA ALA A 54 0.82 13.63 7.70
C ALA A 54 2.01 12.67 7.51
N PRO A 55 2.80 12.37 8.55
CA PRO A 55 4.06 11.63 8.40
C PRO A 55 3.90 10.15 8.00
N TRP A 56 2.67 9.63 8.00
CA TRP A 56 2.31 8.27 7.56
C TRP A 56 1.77 8.21 6.12
N MET A 57 1.61 9.36 5.46
CA MET A 57 1.15 9.45 4.08
C MET A 57 2.37 9.62 3.16
N VAL A 58 2.62 8.63 2.30
CA VAL A 58 3.73 8.68 1.33
C VAL A 58 3.17 8.97 -0.05
N LYS A 59 3.60 10.07 -0.65
CA LYS A 59 3.16 10.47 -1.99
C LYS A 59 3.80 9.56 -3.05
N ILE A 60 3.01 9.18 -4.04
CA ILE A 60 3.45 8.37 -5.19
C ILE A 60 2.94 9.06 -6.45
N GLU A 61 3.89 9.51 -7.28
CA GLU A 61 3.56 10.05 -8.60
C GLU A 61 3.34 8.90 -9.60
N PRO A 62 2.41 9.03 -10.55
CA PRO A 62 2.20 8.02 -11.57
C PRO A 62 3.43 7.95 -12.49
N ASP A 63 3.85 6.74 -12.82
CA ASP A 63 4.97 6.48 -13.72
C ASP A 63 4.67 5.28 -14.65
N ALA A 64 5.62 4.96 -15.54
CA ALA A 64 5.47 3.90 -16.52
C ALA A 64 5.42 2.47 -15.91
N THR A 65 5.78 2.32 -14.63
CA THR A 65 5.99 1.04 -13.95
C THR A 65 4.95 0.74 -12.88
N ASN A 66 4.35 1.77 -12.27
CA ASN A 66 3.50 1.62 -11.09
C ASN A 66 2.00 1.46 -11.43
N GLY A 67 1.61 1.77 -12.67
CA GLY A 67 0.25 1.54 -13.16
C GLY A 67 -0.81 2.44 -12.53
N LEU A 68 -0.40 3.51 -11.83
CA LEU A 68 -1.29 4.53 -11.29
C LEU A 68 -1.62 5.57 -12.37
N SER A 69 -2.85 6.08 -12.38
CA SER A 69 -3.31 7.07 -13.36
C SER A 69 -3.19 8.52 -12.88
N LYS A 70 -2.84 8.73 -11.61
CA LYS A 70 -2.78 10.05 -10.96
C LYS A 70 -1.92 10.01 -9.71
N ALA A 71 -1.55 11.19 -9.22
CA ALA A 71 -0.88 11.35 -7.94
C ALA A 71 -1.68 10.69 -6.82
N SER A 72 -1.00 9.82 -6.09
CA SER A 72 -1.60 8.93 -5.10
C SER A 72 -0.84 9.01 -3.77
N SER A 73 -1.40 8.41 -2.73
CA SER A 73 -0.80 8.32 -1.41
C SER A 73 -0.90 6.89 -0.88
N ALA A 74 0.21 6.32 -0.44
CA ALA A 74 0.19 5.13 0.40
C ALA A 74 -0.17 5.55 1.83
N ASP A 75 -1.27 5.03 2.36
CA ASP A 75 -1.76 5.33 3.71
C ASP A 75 -1.25 4.29 4.70
N CYS A 76 -0.07 4.55 5.28
CA CYS A 76 0.61 3.59 6.16
C CYS A 76 -0.15 3.35 7.48
N PHE A 77 -1.10 4.21 7.84
CA PHE A 77 -1.94 4.02 9.02
C PHE A 77 -2.99 2.91 8.82
N GLN A 78 -3.28 2.59 7.56
CA GLN A 78 -4.26 1.57 7.16
C GLN A 78 -3.57 0.24 6.77
N ILE A 79 -2.33 0.01 7.23
CA ILE A 79 -1.61 -1.26 7.02
C ILE A 79 -2.41 -2.44 7.57
N ARG A 80 -2.47 -3.54 6.80
CA ARG A 80 -3.17 -4.77 7.23
C ARG A 80 -2.66 -6.01 6.52
N SER A 81 -2.81 -7.16 7.19
CA SER A 81 -2.59 -8.48 6.60
C SER A 81 -3.88 -8.98 5.94
N LEU A 82 -3.77 -9.49 4.72
CA LEU A 82 -4.89 -10.01 3.93
C LEU A 82 -4.56 -11.38 3.34
N PHE A 83 -5.61 -12.19 3.17
CA PHE A 83 -5.53 -13.43 2.41
C PHE A 83 -5.28 -13.13 0.92
N GLN A 84 -4.39 -13.91 0.30
CA GLN A 84 -3.89 -13.63 -1.05
C GLN A 84 -4.99 -13.62 -2.13
N GLU A 85 -6.11 -14.32 -1.92
CA GLU A 85 -7.25 -14.31 -2.87
C GLU A 85 -7.94 -12.94 -2.98
N ARG A 86 -7.72 -12.03 -2.02
CA ARG A 86 -8.18 -10.64 -2.12
C ARG A 86 -7.38 -9.83 -3.14
N LEU A 87 -6.22 -10.32 -3.59
CA LEU A 87 -5.39 -9.64 -4.60
C LEU A 87 -5.87 -10.05 -6.00
N ILE A 88 -6.57 -9.16 -6.67
CA ILE A 88 -7.28 -9.43 -7.92
C ILE A 88 -6.34 -9.36 -9.12
N LYS A 89 -5.57 -8.28 -9.23
CA LYS A 89 -4.75 -7.99 -10.41
C LYS A 89 -3.52 -7.17 -10.04
N LYS A 90 -2.34 -7.60 -10.51
CA LYS A 90 -1.12 -6.77 -10.44
C LYS A 90 -1.27 -5.58 -11.38
N LEU A 91 -1.03 -4.38 -10.85
CA LEU A 91 -1.05 -3.12 -11.61
C LEU A 91 0.37 -2.69 -12.01
N GLY A 92 1.34 -2.89 -11.12
CA GLY A 92 2.69 -2.39 -11.32
C GLY A 92 3.57 -2.67 -10.12
N TYR A 93 4.60 -1.85 -9.94
CA TYR A 93 5.46 -1.85 -8.76
C TYR A 93 6.01 -0.45 -8.47
N ILE A 94 6.45 -0.24 -7.24
CA ILE A 94 7.22 0.95 -6.84
C ILE A 94 8.72 0.64 -6.82
N ASP A 95 9.53 1.68 -6.95
CA ASP A 95 10.99 1.56 -6.78
C ASP A 95 11.40 1.42 -5.29
N GLY A 96 12.70 1.25 -5.07
CA GLY A 96 13.27 1.11 -3.73
C GLY A 96 13.23 2.38 -2.89
N SER A 97 13.18 3.57 -3.50
CA SER A 97 13.10 4.85 -2.78
C SER A 97 11.75 4.98 -2.11
N ILE A 98 10.67 4.79 -2.87
CA ILE A 98 9.30 4.86 -2.36
C ILE A 98 9.07 3.74 -1.33
N LEU A 99 9.60 2.53 -1.54
CA LEU A 99 9.48 1.46 -0.55
C LEU A 99 10.15 1.85 0.78
N ASN A 100 11.32 2.51 0.73
CA ASN A 100 12.00 2.96 1.94
C ASN A 100 11.22 4.08 2.63
N GLU A 101 10.64 5.02 1.90
CA GLU A 101 9.76 6.05 2.48
C GLU A 101 8.55 5.42 3.19
N ILE A 102 7.94 4.39 2.59
CA ILE A 102 6.85 3.62 3.22
C ILE A 102 7.34 2.92 4.49
N LYS A 103 8.53 2.32 4.49
CA LYS A 103 9.10 1.69 5.70
C LYS A 103 9.30 2.72 6.81
N GLU A 104 9.84 3.90 6.50
CA GLU A 104 10.00 4.97 7.49
C GLU A 104 8.66 5.49 8.00
N ALA A 105 7.65 5.64 7.13
CA ALA A 105 6.29 5.98 7.53
C ALA A 105 5.69 4.92 8.45
N LEU A 106 5.87 3.63 8.13
CA LEU A 106 5.41 2.52 8.98
C LEU A 106 6.10 2.49 10.35
N LYS A 107 7.41 2.78 10.41
CA LYS A 107 8.11 2.92 11.70
C LYS A 107 7.48 4.02 12.55
N LYS A 108 7.14 5.16 11.96
CA LYS A 108 6.45 6.25 12.67
C LYS A 108 5.06 5.84 13.16
N VAL A 109 4.31 5.07 12.38
CA VAL A 109 2.98 4.55 12.77
C VAL A 109 3.08 3.57 13.93
N LEU A 110 4.09 2.70 13.93
CA LEU A 110 4.26 1.62 14.91
C LEU A 110 5.18 1.99 16.07
N VAL A 111 5.77 3.18 16.07
CA VAL A 111 6.77 3.64 17.05
C VAL A 111 7.97 2.67 17.13
N LEU A 112 8.53 2.34 15.97
CA LEU A 112 9.70 1.47 15.80
C LEU A 112 10.99 2.25 15.54
#